data_AF-A0A1H7DIK4-F1
#
_entry.id   AF-A0A1H7DIK4-F1
#
_cell.length_a   1.000
_cell.length_b   1.000
_cell.length_c   1.000
_cell.angle_alpha   90.00
_cell.angle_beta   90.00
_cell.angle_gamma   90.00
#
_symmetry.space_group_name_H-M   'P 1'
#
loop_
_entity.id
_entity.type
_entity.pdbx_description
1 polymer ?
#
loop_
_entity_poly.entity_id
_entity_poly.type
_entity_poly.pdbx_seq_one_letter_code
_entity_poly.pdbx_strand_id
1 'polypeptide(L)'
;ATAEKIRGRMRQCRTLLYLHSANATKSKWCPWELGYFDAFTHPSRRVFIFPVTAADRSYTSQEYLNLYDTVDMASIGVATRRRDDIRVKGADSSFRAWSVAA
;
A
#
# COMPACT_ATOMS: atom_id res chain seq x y z
N ALA A 1 -19.57 4.23 -16.17
CA ALA A 1 -19.98 4.53 -14.78
C ALA A 1 -19.23 3.72 -13.68
N THR A 2 -18.16 2.97 -13.96
CA THR A 2 -17.46 2.16 -12.94
C THR A 2 -16.22 2.86 -12.35
N ALA A 3 -15.37 3.45 -13.19
CA ALA A 3 -14.15 4.13 -12.76
C ALA A 3 -14.44 5.33 -11.84
N GLU A 4 -15.50 6.08 -12.12
CA GLU A 4 -15.92 7.23 -11.33
C GLU A 4 -16.41 6.84 -9.94
N LYS A 5 -17.06 5.68 -9.82
CA LYS A 5 -17.44 5.10 -8.52
C LYS A 5 -16.21 4.71 -7.72
N ILE A 6 -15.20 4.09 -8.36
CA ILE A 6 -13.93 3.75 -7.72
C ILE A 6 -13.22 5.02 -7.22
N ARG A 7 -13.13 6.06 -8.06
CA ARG A 7 -12.58 7.37 -7.68
C ARG A 7 -13.31 7.98 -6.49
N GLY A 8 -14.64 7.92 -6.48
CA GLY A 8 -15.47 8.39 -5.37
C GLY A 8 -15.14 7.66 -4.06
N ARG A 9 -15.01 6.33 -4.09
CA ARG A 9 -14.63 5.55 -2.90
C ARG A 9 -13.21 5.82 -2.45
N MET A 10 -12.27 5.93 -3.38
CA MET A 10 -10.87 6.25 -3.09
C MET A 10 -10.72 7.57 -2.34
N ARG A 11 -11.47 8.60 -2.73
CA ARG A 11 -11.47 9.90 -2.03
C ARG A 11 -12.03 9.84 -0.61
N GLN A 12 -12.85 8.84 -0.30
CA GLN A 12 -13.38 8.61 1.04
C GLN A 12 -12.40 7.82 1.92
N CYS A 13 -11.43 7.14 1.31
CA CYS A 13 -10.42 6.37 2.01
C CYS A 13 -9.20 7.24 2.33
N ARG A 14 -8.62 7.05 3.53
CA ARG A 14 -7.43 7.79 3.95
C ARG A 14 -6.13 7.23 3.37
N THR A 15 -6.09 5.93 3.14
CA THR A 15 -4.89 5.18 2.75
C THR A 15 -5.26 4.08 1.76
N LEU A 16 -4.35 3.76 0.85
CA LEU A 16 -4.50 2.67 -0.10
C LEU A 16 -3.51 1.55 0.24
N LEU A 17 -4.03 0.32 0.33
CA LEU A 17 -3.22 -0.89 0.45
C LEU A 17 -3.20 -1.60 -0.90
N TYR A 18 -2.04 -1.65 -1.53
CA TYR A 18 -1.80 -2.31 -2.79
C TYR A 18 -1.34 -3.75 -2.57
N LEU A 19 -2.23 -4.70 -2.82
CA LEU A 19 -1.93 -6.14 -2.70
C LEU A 19 -1.13 -6.60 -3.92
N HIS A 20 0.18 -6.72 -3.77
CA HIS A 20 1.05 -7.20 -4.83
C HIS A 20 0.94 -8.72 -4.98
N SER A 21 0.40 -9.14 -6.11
CA SER A 21 0.32 -10.54 -6.56
C SER A 21 0.57 -10.63 -8.06
N ALA A 22 0.82 -11.84 -8.56
CA ALA A 22 0.99 -12.08 -10.00
C ALA A 22 -0.24 -11.63 -10.82
N ASN A 23 -1.43 -11.68 -10.24
CA ASN A 23 -2.67 -11.26 -10.90
C ASN A 23 -2.87 -9.74 -10.84
N ALA A 24 -2.42 -9.08 -9.76
CA ALA A 24 -2.47 -7.62 -9.65
C ALA A 24 -1.64 -6.94 -10.75
N THR A 25 -0.45 -7.47 -11.01
CA THR A 25 0.44 -7.01 -12.09
C THR A 25 -0.18 -7.16 -13.48
N LYS A 26 -0.97 -8.22 -13.71
CA LYS A 26 -1.62 -8.48 -15.01
C LYS A 26 -2.89 -7.65 -15.23
N SER A 27 -3.45 -7.08 -14.16
CA SER A 27 -4.65 -6.26 -14.23
C SER A 27 -4.31 -4.87 -14.78
N LYS A 28 -5.12 -4.37 -15.72
CA LYS A 28 -5.03 -2.97 -16.16
C LYS A 28 -5.58 -2.00 -15.12
N TRP A 29 -6.44 -2.46 -14.23
CA TRP A 29 -7.09 -1.63 -13.21
C TRP A 29 -6.19 -1.40 -12.00
N CYS A 30 -5.42 -2.39 -11.54
CA CYS A 30 -4.62 -2.24 -10.31
C CYS A 30 -3.52 -1.15 -10.42
N PRO A 31 -2.72 -1.08 -11.51
CA PRO A 31 -1.77 0.02 -11.70
C PRO A 31 -2.45 1.37 -11.91
N TRP A 32 -3.63 1.39 -12.56
CA TRP A 32 -4.41 2.62 -12.72
C TRP A 32 -4.92 3.16 -11.38
N GLU A 33 -5.42 2.28 -10.52
CA GLU A 33 -5.88 2.58 -9.17
C GLU A 33 -4.73 3.15 -8.31
N LEU A 34 -3.57 2.51 -8.38
CA LEU A 34 -2.34 2.93 -7.72
C LEU A 34 -1.95 4.35 -8.13
N GLY A 35 -1.83 4.61 -9.44
CA GLY A 35 -1.41 5.91 -9.95
C GLY A 35 -2.41 7.03 -9.66
N TYR A 36 -3.71 6.77 -9.73
CA TYR A 36 -4.73 7.78 -9.41
C TYR A 36 -4.67 8.20 -7.94
N PHE A 37 -4.51 7.23 -7.03
CA PHE A 37 -4.48 7.50 -5.60
C PHE A 37 -3.16 8.15 -5.17
N ASP A 38 -2.04 7.76 -5.77
CA ASP A 38 -0.74 8.37 -5.51
C ASP A 38 -0.73 9.85 -5.89
N ALA A 39 -1.23 10.19 -7.08
CA ALA A 39 -1.39 11.59 -7.48
C ALA A 39 -2.32 12.40 -6.56
N PHE A 40 -3.33 11.76 -5.97
CA PHE A 40 -4.27 12.41 -5.05
C PHE A 40 -3.69 12.63 -3.64
N THR A 41 -2.79 11.76 -3.18
CA THR A 41 -2.24 11.79 -1.81
C THR A 41 -0.81 12.32 -1.72
N HIS A 42 -0.20 12.69 -2.84
CA HIS A 42 1.08 13.38 -2.88
C HIS A 42 0.99 14.75 -2.17
N PRO A 43 1.94 15.14 -1.29
CA PRO A 43 3.24 14.50 -0.99
C PRO A 43 3.21 13.49 0.17
N SER A 44 2.08 13.30 0.84
CA SER A 44 1.96 12.49 2.05
C SER A 44 2.09 10.98 1.84
N ARG A 45 2.29 10.49 0.60
CA ARG A 45 2.56 9.08 0.22
C ARG A 45 1.78 8.06 1.07
N ARG A 46 0.46 8.06 0.96
CA ARG A 46 -0.45 7.22 1.78
C ARG A 46 -0.74 5.85 1.16
N VAL A 47 0.23 5.33 0.40
CA VAL A 47 0.13 4.09 -0.38
C VAL A 47 1.10 3.07 0.18
N PHE A 48 0.60 1.90 0.52
CA PHE A 48 1.38 0.81 1.09
C PHE A 48 1.31 -0.42 0.22
N ILE A 49 2.44 -1.07 0.00
CA ILE A 49 2.51 -2.31 -0.75
C ILE A 49 2.47 -3.48 0.22
N PHE A 50 1.53 -4.37 -0.04
CA PHE A 50 1.39 -5.62 0.68
C PHE A 50 1.78 -6.79 -0.23
N PRO A 51 2.96 -7.40 -0.01
CA PRO A 51 3.40 -8.54 -0.80
C PRO A 51 2.59 -9.80 -0.44
N VAL A 52 1.71 -10.30 -1.31
CA VAL A 52 0.90 -11.51 -1.03
C VAL A 52 1.66 -12.79 -1.39
N THR A 53 2.76 -12.68 -2.16
CA THR A 53 3.54 -13.85 -2.61
C THR A 53 4.79 -14.01 -1.76
N ALA A 54 5.19 -15.27 -1.52
CA ALA A 54 6.36 -15.64 -0.71
C ALA A 54 7.60 -14.81 -1.05
N ALA A 55 8.33 -14.44 0.01
CA ALA A 55 9.41 -13.44 0.10
C ALA A 55 10.60 -13.59 -0.87
N ASP A 56 10.59 -14.58 -1.76
CA ASP A 56 11.77 -15.07 -2.48
C ASP A 56 11.72 -14.85 -4.01
N ARG A 57 10.59 -14.36 -4.54
CA ARG A 57 10.56 -13.90 -5.94
C ARG A 57 10.94 -12.43 -5.97
N SER A 58 12.22 -12.19 -6.22
CA SER A 58 12.77 -10.88 -6.55
C SER A 58 11.83 -10.13 -7.51
N TYR A 59 11.40 -8.95 -7.05
CA TYR A 59 10.42 -8.07 -7.66
C TYR A 59 11.00 -7.32 -8.88
N THR A 60 11.71 -8.01 -9.75
CA THR A 60 12.52 -7.41 -10.82
C THR A 60 11.69 -6.65 -11.87
N SER A 61 10.38 -6.88 -11.97
CA SER A 61 9.61 -6.40 -13.13
C SER A 61 8.90 -5.05 -12.97
N GLN A 62 8.85 -4.46 -11.77
CA GLN A 62 8.08 -3.21 -11.53
C GLN A 62 8.82 -2.27 -10.57
N GLU A 63 9.82 -1.58 -11.10
CA GLU A 63 10.66 -0.63 -10.35
C GLU A 63 9.84 0.46 -9.64
N TYR A 64 8.73 0.89 -10.24
CA TYR A 64 7.86 1.92 -9.66
C TYR A 64 7.24 1.49 -8.32
N LEU A 65 7.11 0.18 -8.06
CA LEU A 65 6.62 -0.31 -6.78
C LEU A 65 7.64 -0.07 -5.65
N ASN A 66 8.93 0.00 -5.98
CA ASN A 66 9.97 0.29 -4.99
C ASN A 66 9.90 1.74 -4.46
N LEU A 67 9.08 2.61 -5.07
CA LEU A 67 8.85 3.98 -4.60
C LEU A 67 7.93 4.05 -3.38
N TYR A 68 7.23 2.95 -3.07
CA TYR A 68 6.26 2.90 -1.98
C TYR A 68 6.75 2.02 -0.84
N ASP A 69 6.27 2.36 0.34
CA ASP A 69 6.53 1.64 1.57
C ASP A 69 5.90 0.24 1.55
N THR A 70 6.68 -0.77 1.92
CA THR A 70 6.21 -2.17 1.99
C THR A 70 5.84 -2.54 3.41
N VAL A 71 4.72 -3.25 3.58
CA VAL A 71 4.29 -3.77 4.87
C VAL A 71 5.11 -5.00 5.23
N ASP A 72 5.64 -5.03 6.45
CA ASP A 72 6.37 -6.18 6.96
C ASP A 72 5.40 -7.30 7.38
N MET A 73 5.29 -8.34 6.57
CA MET A 73 4.46 -9.51 6.86
C MET A 73 4.90 -10.29 8.09
N ALA A 74 6.19 -10.26 8.46
CA ALA A 74 6.67 -10.97 9.65
C ALA A 74 6.11 -10.39 10.95
N SER A 75 5.70 -9.11 10.91
CA SER A 75 5.06 -8.42 12.04
C SER A 75 3.56 -8.71 12.17
N ILE A 76 2.93 -9.31 11.16
CA ILE A 76 1.49 -9.55 11.11
C ILE A 76 1.16 -10.84 11.87
N GLY A 77 0.47 -10.71 13.01
CA GLY A 77 0.08 -11.84 13.85
C GLY A 77 0.95 -12.06 15.09
N VAL A 78 2.12 -11.41 15.15
CA VAL A 78 2.84 -11.24 16.41
C VAL A 78 2.11 -10.14 17.18
N ALA A 79 1.06 -10.54 17.90
CA ALA A 79 0.29 -9.68 18.79
C ALA A 79 1.18 -9.21 19.95
N THR A 80 2.08 -8.28 19.66
CA THR A 80 2.67 -7.44 20.69
C THR A 80 1.49 -6.74 21.35
N ARG A 81 1.43 -6.74 22.69
CA ARG A 81 0.30 -6.21 23.48
C ARG A 81 -0.07 -4.74 23.19
N ARG A 82 0.70 -4.05 22.35
CA ARG A 82 0.32 -2.76 21.75
C ARG A 82 -0.52 -3.01 20.50
N ARG A 83 -1.76 -2.54 20.52
CA ARG A 83 -2.70 -2.51 19.37
C ARG A 83 -2.25 -1.59 18.23
N ASP A 84 -1.11 -0.97 18.40
CA ASP A 84 -0.40 -0.15 17.44
C ASP A 84 0.75 -1.07 17.00
N ASP A 85 0.85 -1.59 15.78
CA ASP A 85 1.53 -0.90 14.67
C ASP A 85 1.56 -1.85 13.47
N ILE A 86 1.00 -1.47 12.32
CA ILE A 86 1.50 -2.05 11.06
C ILE A 86 2.86 -1.40 10.85
N ARG A 87 3.94 -2.19 10.97
CA ARG A 87 5.30 -1.72 10.73
C ARG A 87 5.59 -1.68 9.23
N VAL A 88 6.09 -0.55 8.79
CA VAL A 88 6.58 -0.34 7.44
C VAL A 88 8.05 -0.75 7.39
N LYS A 89 8.43 -1.53 6.39
CA LYS A 89 9.81 -1.93 6.18
C LYS A 89 10.62 -0.71 5.71
N GLY A 90 11.50 -0.21 6.58
CA GLY A 90 12.41 0.92 6.27
C GLY A 90 12.03 2.26 6.90
N ALA A 91 10.90 2.35 7.62
CA ALA A 91 10.51 3.55 8.35
C ALA A 91 10.32 3.24 9.84
N ASP A 92 10.91 4.07 10.71
CA ASP A 92 10.79 3.96 12.18
C ASP A 92 9.42 4.45 12.70
N SER A 93 8.45 4.63 11.79
CA SER A 93 7.15 5.24 12.08
C SER A 93 6.02 4.25 11.81
N SER A 94 5.09 4.17 12.77
CA SER A 94 3.94 3.29 12.67
C SER A 94 2.85 3.89 11.78
N PHE A 95 2.00 3.04 11.20
CA PHE A 95 0.83 3.43 10.40
C PHE A 95 -0.01 4.55 11.06
N ARG A 96 -0.10 4.59 12.40
CA ARG A 96 -0.88 5.61 13.10
C ARG A 96 -0.26 7.00 13.05
N ALA A 97 1.06 7.12 13.13
CA ALA A 97 1.76 8.41 13.02
C ALA A 97 1.40 9.12 11.70
N TRP A 98 1.32 8.35 10.62
CA TRP A 98 0.92 8.82 9.29
C TRP A 98 -0.59 9.08 9.19
N SER A 99 -1.40 8.30 9.92
CA SER A 99 -2.84 8.49 10.06
C SER A 99 -3.22 9.65 11.01
N VAL A 100 -2.29 10.43 11.55
CA VAL A 100 -2.63 11.64 12.31
C VAL A 100 -2.12 12.89 11.60
N ALA A 101 -1.07 12.78 10.80
CA ALA A 101 -0.52 13.86 9.98
C ALA A 101 -1.33 14.18 8.69
N ALA A 102 -2.68 14.19 8.74
CA ALA A 102 -3.50 14.73 7.63
C ALA A 102 -4.21 16.00 8.09
#